data_AF-A0A0B2V5W0-F1
#
_entry.id   AF-A0A0B2V5W0-F1
#
_cell.length_a   1.000
_cell.length_b   1.000
_cell.length_c   1.000
_cell.angle_alpha   90.00
_cell.angle_beta   90.00
_cell.angle_gamma   90.00
#
_symmetry.space_group_name_H-M   'P 1'
#
loop_
_entity.id
_entity.type
_entity.pdbx_description
1 polymer ?
#
loop_
_entity_poly.entity_id
_entity_poly.type
_entity_poly.pdbx_seq_one_letter_code
_entity_poly.pdbx_strand_id
1 'polypeptide(L)'
;MSDRVHKYANAEIDERNVNKDRHEMSGLTFQMQSGVVKETISVEGQEVSVRDLREYAVKFIKKSYPGRDCDDTLADHILLYRHDLRSINILQLITSSSDVTEGTLVEIVISSCPQYDRLVVHPHTLYVHSYKSPTFCDFCGELLFGIVKQGLKCQVRLRIPIIKWLWRVHKL
;
A
#
# COMPACT_ATOMS: atom_id res chain seq x y z
N MET A 1 45.13 25.66 -63.53
CA MET A 1 44.52 26.87 -62.95
C MET A 1 43.16 26.50 -62.39
N SER A 2 43.03 26.40 -61.06
CA SER A 2 42.40 27.43 -60.18
C SER A 2 40.90 27.60 -60.48
N ASP A 3 39.95 27.46 -59.55
CA ASP A 3 39.99 27.42 -58.09
C ASP A 3 38.66 26.87 -57.52
N ARG A 4 38.75 26.33 -56.28
CA ARG A 4 37.85 26.43 -55.10
C ARG A 4 36.43 26.95 -55.36
N VAL A 5 35.34 26.38 -54.82
CA VAL A 5 34.85 26.44 -53.41
C VAL A 5 33.75 25.34 -53.28
N HIS A 6 33.67 24.44 -52.31
CA HIS A 6 33.17 24.66 -50.94
C HIS A 6 33.36 23.40 -50.09
N LYS A 7 33.96 23.62 -48.91
CA LYS A 7 34.02 22.72 -47.77
C LYS A 7 32.63 22.60 -47.14
N TYR A 8 32.18 21.38 -46.82
CA TYR A 8 31.45 21.10 -45.57
C TYR A 8 31.76 19.66 -45.15
N ALA A 9 32.28 19.55 -43.93
CA ALA A 9 32.68 18.32 -43.26
C ALA A 9 31.47 17.45 -42.91
N ASN A 10 31.64 16.13 -42.89
CA ASN A 10 30.89 15.26 -42.00
C ASN A 10 31.73 14.04 -41.61
N ALA A 11 31.61 13.70 -40.35
CA ALA A 11 32.58 13.06 -39.50
C ALA A 11 32.64 11.53 -39.64
N GLU A 12 33.81 10.98 -39.33
CA GLU A 12 34.07 9.57 -39.02
C GLU A 12 33.05 9.02 -38.01
N ILE A 13 32.44 7.90 -38.36
CA ILE A 13 31.63 7.09 -37.45
C ILE A 13 32.60 6.17 -36.69
N ASP A 14 32.85 6.49 -35.42
CA ASP A 14 33.69 5.73 -34.48
C ASP A 14 32.89 4.55 -33.89
N GLU A 15 33.29 3.33 -34.25
CA GLU A 15 32.66 2.04 -33.88
C GLU A 15 32.84 1.63 -32.41
N ARG A 16 32.97 2.57 -31.46
CA ARG A 16 33.30 2.29 -30.04
C ARG A 16 32.11 2.34 -29.08
N ASN A 17 30.94 1.81 -29.44
CA ASN A 17 29.76 1.88 -28.55
C ASN A 17 28.83 0.66 -28.54
N VAL A 18 29.37 -0.55 -28.43
CA VAL A 18 28.55 -1.78 -28.30
C VAL A 18 28.65 -2.45 -26.92
N ASN A 19 29.37 -1.88 -25.95
CA ASN A 19 29.57 -2.56 -24.66
C ASN A 19 29.37 -1.70 -23.41
N LYS A 20 28.41 -0.76 -23.42
CA LYS A 20 28.09 0.07 -22.25
C LYS A 20 26.59 0.18 -21.92
N ASP A 21 25.78 -0.85 -22.17
CA ASP A 21 24.35 -0.84 -21.80
C ASP A 21 23.91 -2.13 -21.10
N ARG A 22 24.66 -2.53 -20.06
CA ARG A 22 24.16 -3.46 -19.02
C ARG A 22 24.48 -2.94 -17.62
N HIS A 23 24.12 -1.68 -17.36
CA HIS A 23 23.89 -1.24 -15.99
C HIS A 23 22.47 -1.68 -15.64
N GLU A 24 22.36 -2.85 -15.00
CA GLU A 24 21.14 -3.35 -14.39
C GLU A 24 20.61 -2.26 -13.46
N MET A 25 19.51 -1.61 -13.83
CA MET A 25 18.86 -0.62 -12.98
C MET A 25 18.27 -1.34 -11.77
N SER A 26 19.07 -1.45 -10.70
CA SER A 26 18.68 -2.07 -9.44
C SER A 26 17.75 -1.14 -8.66
N GLY A 27 16.53 -0.95 -9.14
CA GLY A 27 15.49 -0.20 -8.45
C GLY A 27 14.49 -1.13 -7.75
N LEU A 28 13.86 -0.64 -6.69
CA LEU A 28 12.73 -1.28 -6.03
C LEU A 28 11.43 -0.71 -6.60
N THR A 29 10.56 -1.58 -7.08
CA THR A 29 9.21 -1.22 -7.54
C THR A 29 8.14 -1.85 -6.66
N PHE A 30 7.19 -1.03 -6.21
CA PHE A 30 6.07 -1.45 -5.37
C PHE A 30 4.82 -0.68 -5.76
N GLN A 31 3.67 -1.04 -5.19
CA GLN A 31 2.38 -0.45 -5.53
C GLN A 31 1.75 0.18 -4.29
N MET A 32 1.16 1.36 -4.45
CA MET A 32 0.35 2.02 -3.44
C MET A 32 -1.13 1.97 -3.84
N GLN A 33 -2.01 1.75 -2.87
CA GLN A 33 -3.45 1.67 -3.08
C GLN A 33 -4.22 2.40 -1.97
N SER A 34 -5.32 3.07 -2.35
CA SER A 34 -6.36 3.54 -1.43
C SER A 34 -7.72 3.35 -2.09
N GLY A 35 -8.54 2.45 -1.53
CA GLY A 35 -9.84 2.12 -2.10
C GLY A 35 -9.69 1.51 -3.51
N VAL A 36 -10.20 2.20 -4.54
CA VAL A 36 -10.11 1.74 -5.94
C VAL A 36 -8.93 2.34 -6.71
N VAL A 37 -8.24 3.31 -6.12
CA VAL A 37 -7.11 3.99 -6.77
C VAL A 37 -5.83 3.24 -6.44
N LYS A 38 -5.02 2.98 -7.46
CA LYS A 38 -3.76 2.26 -7.34
C LYS A 38 -2.70 2.89 -8.24
N GLU A 39 -1.48 3.03 -7.71
CA GLU A 39 -0.34 3.62 -8.41
C GLU A 39 0.91 2.76 -8.18
N THR A 40 1.76 2.67 -9.19
CA THR A 40 3.05 1.96 -9.09
C THR A 40 4.15 2.98 -8.84
N ILE A 41 5.02 2.71 -7.88
CA ILE A 41 6.14 3.56 -7.49
C ILE A 41 7.43 2.78 -7.69
N SER A 42 8.38 3.41 -8.39
CA SER A 42 9.73 2.87 -8.59
C SER A 42 10.74 3.82 -7.95
N VAL A 43 11.64 3.27 -7.13
CA VAL A 43 12.75 4.01 -6.50
C VAL A 43 14.08 3.44 -6.97
N GLU A 44 15.11 4.29 -7.03
CA GLU A 44 16.43 3.91 -7.55
C GLU A 44 17.24 3.02 -6.58
N GLY A 45 16.81 2.92 -5.31
CA GLY A 45 17.44 2.06 -4.30
C GLY A 45 16.76 0.70 -4.16
N GLN A 46 17.45 -0.26 -3.54
CA GLN A 46 16.91 -1.59 -3.21
C GLN A 46 15.96 -1.58 -1.99
N GLU A 47 15.96 -0.50 -1.22
CA GLU A 47 15.09 -0.32 -0.07
C GLU A 47 14.45 1.08 -0.08
N VAL A 48 13.33 1.21 0.64
CA VAL A 48 12.64 2.48 0.85
C VAL A 48 12.40 2.68 2.33
N SER A 49 12.73 3.86 2.85
CA SER A 49 12.53 4.14 4.27
C SER A 49 11.04 4.31 4.59
N VAL A 50 10.65 4.00 5.82
CA VAL A 50 9.26 4.20 6.28
C VAL A 50 8.84 5.68 6.21
N ARG A 51 9.79 6.61 6.39
CA ARG A 51 9.53 8.04 6.23
C ARG A 51 9.18 8.38 4.78
N ASP A 52 9.99 7.92 3.83
CA ASP A 52 9.76 8.22 2.41
C ASP A 52 8.47 7.55 1.92
N LEU A 53 8.17 6.32 2.38
CA LEU A 53 6.87 5.68 2.15
C LEU A 53 5.70 6.53 2.62
N ARG A 54 5.77 7.17 3.80
CA ARG A 54 4.73 8.09 4.26
C ARG A 54 4.61 9.31 3.36
N GLU A 55 5.72 9.88 2.91
CA GLU A 55 5.71 11.00 1.98
C GLU A 55 5.06 10.63 0.64
N TYR A 56 5.39 9.47 0.08
CA TYR A 56 4.74 8.94 -1.12
C TYR A 56 3.24 8.74 -0.90
N ALA A 57 2.83 8.21 0.24
CA ALA A 57 1.42 8.02 0.57
C ALA A 57 0.66 9.36 0.69
N VAL A 58 1.25 10.37 1.34
CA VAL A 58 0.67 11.72 1.41
C VAL A 58 0.51 12.30 0.00
N LYS A 59 1.55 12.22 -0.83
CA LYS A 59 1.52 12.68 -2.23
C LYS A 59 0.42 11.95 -3.01
N PHE A 60 0.35 10.64 -2.87
CA PHE A 60 -0.66 9.80 -3.51
C PHE A 60 -2.08 10.19 -3.10
N ILE A 61 -2.35 10.43 -1.81
CA ILE A 61 -3.69 10.83 -1.34
C ILE A 61 -4.05 12.24 -1.83
N LYS A 62 -3.12 13.20 -1.76
CA LYS A 62 -3.34 14.57 -2.27
C LYS A 62 -3.65 14.56 -3.78
N LYS A 63 -2.97 13.70 -4.55
CA LYS A 63 -3.19 13.50 -5.99
C LYS A 63 -4.50 12.78 -6.29
N SER A 64 -4.84 11.75 -5.52
CA SER A 64 -5.99 10.86 -5.77
C SER A 64 -7.33 11.47 -5.35
N TYR A 65 -7.33 12.41 -4.40
CA TYR A 65 -8.53 13.07 -3.90
C TYR A 65 -8.36 14.61 -3.88
N PRO A 66 -8.21 15.25 -5.05
CA PRO A 66 -8.04 16.70 -5.14
C PRO A 66 -9.29 17.42 -4.60
N GLY A 67 -9.10 18.43 -3.74
CA GLY A 67 -10.18 19.24 -3.17
C GLY A 67 -10.60 18.89 -1.74
N ARG A 68 -9.98 17.89 -1.11
CA ARG A 68 -9.99 17.80 0.36
C ARG A 68 -8.92 18.74 0.90
N ASP A 69 -9.28 19.55 1.89
CA ASP A 69 -8.31 20.32 2.66
C ASP A 69 -7.51 19.32 3.51
N CYS A 70 -6.48 18.76 2.89
CA CYS A 70 -5.58 17.80 3.50
C CYS A 70 -4.61 18.59 4.36
N ASP A 71 -4.98 18.76 5.63
CA ASP A 71 -4.16 19.38 6.67
C ASP A 71 -2.74 18.81 6.70
N ASP A 72 -1.77 19.61 7.14
CA ASP A 72 -0.35 19.23 7.23
C ASP A 72 -0.14 18.04 8.19
N THR A 73 -1.13 17.78 9.06
CA THR A 73 -1.18 16.64 9.97
C THR A 73 -1.55 15.30 9.29
N LEU A 74 -1.90 15.28 7.99
CA LEU A 74 -2.33 14.06 7.29
C LEU A 74 -1.34 12.89 7.44
N ALA A 75 -0.05 13.17 7.48
CA ALA A 75 0.99 12.15 7.67
C ALA A 75 0.82 11.35 8.97
N ASP A 76 0.32 12.00 10.04
CA ASP A 76 0.08 11.37 11.34
C ASP A 76 -1.18 10.50 11.35
N HIS A 77 -2.05 10.66 10.35
CA HIS A 77 -3.29 9.92 10.20
C HIS A 77 -3.19 8.75 9.21
N ILE A 78 -2.13 8.67 8.42
CA ILE A 78 -1.94 7.62 7.41
C ILE A 78 -1.37 6.36 8.05
N LEU A 79 -2.01 5.22 7.85
CA LEU A 79 -1.49 3.89 8.20
C LEU A 79 -1.12 3.15 6.92
N LEU A 80 0.02 2.46 6.93
CA LEU A 80 0.53 1.70 5.79
C LEU A 80 0.51 0.21 6.11
N TYR A 81 -0.19 -0.56 5.29
CA TYR A 81 -0.27 -2.02 5.42
C TYR A 81 0.28 -2.68 4.17
N ARG A 82 1.02 -3.76 4.32
CA ARG A 82 1.30 -4.67 3.20
C ARG A 82 0.15 -5.67 3.06
N HIS A 83 -0.23 -5.97 1.83
CA HIS A 83 -1.19 -7.02 1.50
C HIS A 83 -0.47 -8.36 1.35
N ASP A 84 -0.76 -9.30 2.25
CA ASP A 84 -0.33 -10.69 2.15
C ASP A 84 -1.55 -11.62 2.10
N LEU A 85 -1.96 -11.99 0.89
CA LEU A 85 -3.09 -12.90 0.66
C LEU A 85 -2.84 -14.35 1.14
N ARG A 86 -1.60 -14.67 1.52
CA ARG A 86 -1.22 -15.99 2.07
C ARG A 86 -1.33 -16.01 3.59
N SER A 87 -1.40 -14.84 4.21
CA SER A 87 -1.58 -14.67 5.66
C SER A 87 -3.06 -14.58 6.01
N ILE A 88 -3.43 -15.17 7.15
CA ILE A 88 -4.77 -15.02 7.75
C ILE A 88 -5.08 -13.55 8.06
N ASN A 89 -4.05 -12.77 8.40
CA ASN A 89 -4.12 -11.33 8.53
C ASN A 89 -3.64 -10.74 7.20
N ILE A 90 -4.58 -10.53 6.29
CA ILE A 90 -4.29 -10.06 4.93
C ILE A 90 -3.62 -8.68 4.95
N LEU A 91 -4.00 -7.82 5.90
CA LEU A 91 -3.40 -6.51 6.12
C LEU A 91 -2.39 -6.61 7.27
N GLN A 92 -1.11 -6.45 6.96
CA GLN A 92 -0.04 -6.47 7.96
C GLN A 92 0.60 -5.08 8.02
N LEU A 93 0.69 -4.50 9.22
CA LEU A 93 1.21 -3.15 9.40
C LEU A 93 2.70 -3.10 8.99
N ILE A 94 3.06 -2.12 8.17
CA ILE A 94 4.45 -1.85 7.80
C ILE A 94 5.11 -1.09 8.96
N THR A 95 6.13 -1.70 9.55
CA THR A 95 6.88 -1.12 10.69
C THR A 95 8.34 -0.87 10.36
N SER A 96 8.86 -1.54 9.32
CA SER A 96 10.25 -1.50 8.89
C SER A 96 10.37 -1.40 7.37
N SER A 97 11.51 -0.92 6.86
CA SER A 97 11.79 -0.90 5.42
C SER A 97 11.79 -2.30 4.80
N SER A 98 12.22 -3.31 5.56
CA SER A 98 12.21 -4.71 5.15
C SER A 98 10.82 -5.30 4.90
N ASP A 99 9.75 -4.64 5.35
CA ASP A 99 8.38 -5.08 5.08
C ASP A 99 7.94 -4.79 3.63
N VAL A 100 8.70 -3.94 2.92
CA VAL A 100 8.44 -3.56 1.52
C VAL A 100 9.52 -4.14 0.63
N THR A 101 9.08 -4.97 -0.31
CA THR A 101 9.92 -5.67 -1.29
C THR A 101 9.34 -5.52 -2.69
N GLU A 102 10.06 -5.99 -3.70
CA GLU A 102 9.64 -5.93 -5.10
C GLU A 102 8.22 -6.48 -5.30
N GLY A 103 7.36 -5.69 -5.93
CA GLY A 103 5.96 -6.04 -6.18
C GLY A 103 5.03 -5.96 -4.96
N THR A 104 5.51 -5.48 -3.80
CA THR A 104 4.66 -5.32 -2.60
C THR A 104 3.50 -4.37 -2.88
N LEU A 105 2.29 -4.78 -2.48
CA LEU A 105 1.11 -3.92 -2.49
C LEU A 105 0.93 -3.28 -1.11
N VAL A 106 1.15 -1.97 -1.05
CA VAL A 106 0.98 -1.11 0.12
C VAL A 106 -0.41 -0.47 0.09
N GLU A 107 -1.26 -0.83 1.03
CA GLU A 107 -2.56 -0.21 1.26
C GLU A 107 -2.45 0.95 2.24
N ILE A 108 -2.96 2.10 1.81
CA ILE A 108 -2.99 3.35 2.56
C ILE A 108 -4.35 3.48 3.22
N VAL A 109 -4.35 3.52 4.55
CA VAL A 109 -5.56 3.65 5.36
C VAL A 109 -5.52 4.97 6.12
N ILE A 110 -6.52 5.82 5.94
CA ILE A 110 -6.64 7.08 6.68
C ILE A 110 -7.43 6.82 7.97
N SER A 111 -6.77 7.03 9.12
CA SER A 111 -7.36 6.93 10.44
C SER A 111 -8.00 8.26 10.87
N SER A 112 -9.13 8.19 11.57
CA SER A 112 -9.77 9.37 12.18
C SER A 112 -9.05 9.86 13.46
N CYS A 113 -8.00 9.17 13.89
CA CYS A 113 -7.20 9.47 15.08
C CYS A 113 -5.71 9.31 14.73
N PRO A 114 -4.83 10.23 15.16
CA PRO A 114 -3.42 10.21 14.82
C PRO A 114 -2.70 9.00 15.44
N GLN A 115 -1.64 8.54 14.78
CA GLN A 115 -0.92 7.29 15.08
C GLN A 115 -0.42 7.19 16.53
N TYR A 116 -0.11 8.31 17.18
CA TYR A 116 0.50 8.31 18.52
C TYR A 116 -0.44 7.72 19.59
N ASP A 117 -1.75 7.70 19.36
CA ASP A 117 -2.73 7.28 20.38
C ASP A 117 -3.12 5.81 20.30
N ARG A 118 -2.88 5.10 19.18
CA ARG A 118 -3.60 3.82 18.99
C ARG A 118 -3.08 2.89 17.91
N LEU A 119 -1.98 2.18 18.15
CA LEU A 119 -1.62 1.00 17.35
C LEU A 119 -1.09 -0.17 18.19
N VAL A 120 -1.80 -0.50 19.28
CA VAL A 120 -1.71 -1.87 19.81
C VAL A 120 -2.76 -2.68 19.05
N VAL A 121 -2.34 -3.46 18.06
CA VAL A 121 -3.17 -4.54 17.52
C VAL A 121 -3.39 -5.51 18.67
N HIS A 122 -4.54 -5.40 19.32
CA HIS A 122 -4.89 -6.32 20.40
C HIS A 122 -5.31 -7.64 19.77
N PRO A 123 -4.74 -8.78 20.21
CA PRO A 123 -5.29 -10.08 19.89
C PRO A 123 -6.78 -10.09 20.21
N HIS A 124 -7.59 -10.72 19.36
CA HIS A 124 -9.02 -10.85 19.64
C HIS A 124 -9.21 -11.58 20.96
N THR A 125 -9.74 -10.90 21.98
CA THR A 125 -10.21 -11.57 23.19
C THR A 125 -11.50 -12.30 22.85
N LEU A 126 -11.39 -13.59 22.55
CA LEU A 126 -12.51 -14.44 22.13
C LEU A 126 -13.20 -15.07 23.35
N TYR A 127 -14.53 -15.12 23.33
CA TYR A 127 -15.33 -15.85 24.32
C TYR A 127 -16.36 -16.75 23.64
N VAL A 128 -16.73 -17.82 24.32
CA VAL A 128 -17.73 -18.77 23.83
C VAL A 128 -19.11 -18.12 23.79
N HIS A 129 -19.77 -18.18 22.64
CA HIS A 129 -21.07 -17.54 22.41
C HIS A 129 -22.09 -18.50 21.79
N SER A 130 -23.35 -18.37 22.21
CA SER A 130 -24.49 -19.02 21.57
C SER A 130 -25.15 -18.05 20.58
N TYR A 131 -25.07 -18.36 19.29
CA TYR A 131 -25.66 -17.56 18.22
C TYR A 131 -27.13 -17.93 18.04
N LYS A 132 -28.00 -16.91 17.93
CA LYS A 132 -29.47 -17.08 17.82
C LYS A 132 -29.97 -17.24 16.37
N SER A 133 -29.06 -17.20 15.40
CA SER A 133 -29.33 -17.32 13.97
C SER A 133 -28.20 -18.12 13.31
N PRO A 134 -28.46 -18.79 12.17
CA PRO A 134 -27.41 -19.41 11.37
C PRO A 134 -26.27 -18.40 11.13
N THR A 135 -25.07 -18.76 11.57
CA THR A 135 -23.90 -17.87 11.54
C THR A 135 -22.74 -18.66 10.96
N PHE A 136 -21.99 -18.07 10.04
CA PHE A 136 -20.79 -18.66 9.47
C PHE A 136 -19.56 -18.21 10.26
N CYS A 137 -18.55 -19.08 10.34
CA CYS A 137 -17.27 -18.74 10.93
C CYS A 137 -16.54 -17.76 10.02
N ASP A 138 -16.17 -16.58 10.53
CA ASP A 138 -15.44 -15.57 9.74
C ASP A 138 -14.02 -16.04 9.34
N PHE A 139 -13.49 -17.09 9.97
CA PHE A 139 -12.15 -17.63 9.69
C PHE A 139 -12.16 -18.71 8.58
N CYS A 140 -13.02 -19.72 8.69
CA CYS A 140 -13.07 -20.84 7.73
C CYS A 140 -14.25 -20.76 6.74
N GLY A 141 -15.21 -19.86 6.95
CA GLY A 141 -16.40 -19.71 6.11
C GLY A 141 -17.46 -20.80 6.29
N GLU A 142 -17.27 -21.75 7.21
CA GLU A 142 -18.21 -22.85 7.46
C GLU A 142 -19.35 -22.44 8.42
N LEU A 143 -20.51 -23.10 8.30
CA LEU A 143 -21.66 -22.82 9.16
C LEU A 143 -21.40 -23.32 10.59
N LEU A 144 -21.61 -22.46 11.58
CA LEU A 144 -21.57 -22.82 13.00
C LEU A 144 -22.84 -23.61 13.37
N PHE A 145 -22.70 -24.92 13.61
CA PHE A 145 -23.81 -25.82 13.93
C PHE A 145 -23.91 -26.09 15.43
N GLY A 146 -25.12 -26.44 15.90
CA GLY A 146 -25.40 -26.79 17.30
C GLY A 146 -26.39 -25.86 18.00
N ILE A 147 -26.87 -26.27 19.18
CA ILE A 147 -27.94 -25.56 19.92
C ILE A 147 -27.38 -24.42 20.79
N VAL A 148 -26.20 -24.62 21.38
CA VAL A 148 -25.53 -23.65 22.25
C VAL A 148 -24.02 -23.67 22.00
N LYS A 149 -23.34 -22.56 22.33
CA LYS A 149 -21.87 -22.45 22.30
C LYS A 149 -21.26 -22.82 20.94
N GLN A 150 -21.94 -22.48 19.84
CA GLN A 150 -21.54 -22.91 18.49
C GLN A 150 -20.25 -22.27 18.01
N GLY A 151 -19.81 -21.16 18.61
CA GLY A 151 -18.59 -20.50 18.19
C GLY A 151 -18.05 -19.50 19.19
N LEU A 152 -16.97 -18.84 18.75
CA LEU A 152 -16.25 -17.84 19.51
C LEU A 152 -16.61 -16.44 18.98
N LYS A 153 -16.76 -15.48 19.90
CA LYS A 153 -17.03 -14.07 19.57
C LYS A 153 -15.97 -13.19 20.19
N CYS A 154 -15.47 -12.21 19.43
CA CYS A 154 -14.55 -11.21 19.97
C CYS A 154 -15.29 -10.25 20.93
N GLN A 155 -14.71 -10.03 22.11
CA GLN A 155 -15.17 -9.08 23.13
C GLN A 155 -15.12 -7.64 22.64
N VAL A 156 -14.07 -7.30 21.91
CA VAL A 156 -13.90 -5.96 21.33
C VAL A 156 -14.22 -6.05 19.85
N ARG A 157 -15.42 -5.63 19.47
CA ARG A 157 -15.69 -5.26 18.10
C ARG A 157 -14.97 -3.93 17.88
N LEU A 158 -13.69 -3.96 17.53
CA LEU A 158 -13.08 -2.85 16.81
C LEU A 158 -13.87 -2.78 15.50
N ARG A 159 -14.97 -2.02 15.52
CA ARG A 159 -15.47 -1.41 14.30
C ARG A 159 -14.35 -0.49 13.89
N ILE A 160 -13.36 -1.01 13.18
CA ILE A 160 -12.44 -0.13 12.48
C ILE A 160 -13.35 0.58 11.47
N PRO A 161 -13.54 1.90 11.56
CA PRO A 161 -14.41 2.62 10.65
C PRO A 161 -13.85 2.69 9.23
N ILE A 162 -12.84 1.87 8.88
CA ILE A 162 -12.28 1.74 7.53
C ILE A 162 -13.40 1.42 6.52
N ILE A 163 -14.35 0.56 6.89
CA ILE A 163 -15.45 0.17 5.98
C ILE A 163 -16.46 1.32 5.79
N LYS A 164 -16.54 2.27 6.73
CA LYS A 164 -17.38 3.48 6.54
C LYS A 164 -16.77 4.46 5.54
N TRP A 165 -15.46 4.43 5.32
CA TRP A 165 -14.79 5.24 4.28
C TRP A 165 -15.06 4.69 2.87
N LEU A 166 -14.95 3.37 2.67
CA LEU A 166 -15.24 2.72 1.38
C LEU A 166 -16.71 2.91 0.92
N TRP A 167 -17.68 2.83 1.83
CA TRP A 167 -19.09 3.06 1.48
C TRP A 167 -19.47 4.52 1.24
N ARG A 168 -18.69 5.49 1.74
CA ARG A 168 -19.02 6.92 1.57
C ARG A 168 -18.43 7.53 0.29
N VAL A 169 -17.58 6.81 -0.44
CA VAL A 169 -17.07 7.23 -1.77
C VAL A 169 -17.97 6.70 -2.92
N HIS A 170 -18.91 5.81 -2.63
CA HIS A 170 -19.84 5.22 -3.62
C HIS A 170 -21.31 5.70 -3.47
N LYS A 171 -21.53 6.89 -2.90
CA LYS A 171 -22.83 7.57 -2.96
C LYS A 171 -22.69 8.90 -3.68
N LEU A 172 -23.19 8.89 -4.92
CA LEU A 172 -23.82 10.01 -5.61
C LEU A 172 -24.79 10.76 -4.66
#